data_AF-A0AAV4TP71-F1
#
_entry.id   AF-A0AAV4TP71-F1
#
_cell.length_a   1.000
_cell.length_b   1.000
_cell.length_c   1.000
_cell.angle_alpha   90.00
_cell.angle_beta   90.00
_cell.angle_gamma   90.00
#
_symmetry.space_group_name_H-M   'P 1'
#
loop_
_entity.id
_entity.type
_entity.pdbx_description
1 polymer ?
#
loop_
_entity_poly.entity_id
_entity_poly.type
_entity_poly.pdbx_seq_one_letter_code
_entity_poly.pdbx_strand_id
1 'polypeptide(L)'
;MVKIIGPRQPFSAGSRVQLKCSSQGSRPPAAITWKKAGSNFKNPQEEVLTGGNATVSVFFFTPTPEDHGHYIACRAENPLIPGSDIEDKWKMEVHCEYNNISFLFYSTLVK
;
A
#
# COMPACT_ATOMS: atom_id res chain seq x y z
N MET A 1 -3.63 -9.68 15.33
CA MET A 1 -4.47 -9.11 14.25
C MET A 1 -3.62 -8.20 13.38
N VAL A 2 -4.00 -8.00 12.12
CA VAL A 2 -3.38 -7.03 11.22
C VAL A 2 -4.48 -6.33 10.42
N LYS A 3 -4.35 -5.01 10.19
CA LYS A 3 -5.37 -4.22 9.49
C LYS A 3 -4.77 -3.06 8.73
N ILE A 4 -5.11 -2.93 7.45
CA ILE A 4 -4.82 -1.77 6.60
C ILE A 4 -5.86 -0.66 6.93
N ILE A 5 -5.38 0.58 7.02
CA ILE A 5 -6.14 1.78 7.35
C ILE A 5 -5.71 2.89 6.38
N GLY A 6 -6.65 3.58 5.75
CA GLY A 6 -6.33 4.61 4.76
C GLY A 6 -7.57 5.14 4.05
N PRO A 7 -7.40 5.99 3.02
CA PRO A 7 -8.51 6.42 2.17
C PRO A 7 -9.20 5.20 1.56
N ARG A 8 -10.54 5.23 1.53
CA ARG A 8 -11.31 4.22 0.81
C ARG A 8 -11.13 4.41 -0.69
N GLN A 9 -11.10 3.30 -1.41
CA GLN A 9 -11.00 3.23 -2.87
C GLN A 9 -12.18 3.92 -3.58
N PRO A 10 -12.03 4.32 -4.85
CA PRO A 10 -10.87 4.10 -5.76
C PRO A 10 -9.67 5.02 -5.49
N PHE A 11 -8.48 4.58 -5.93
CA PHE A 11 -7.27 5.41 -5.94
C PHE A 11 -7.10 6.12 -7.30
N SER A 12 -6.59 7.35 -7.29
CA SER A 12 -6.20 8.05 -8.52
C SER A 12 -4.77 7.66 -8.92
N ALA A 13 -4.56 7.27 -10.18
CA ALA A 13 -3.25 7.01 -10.74
C ALA A 13 -2.39 8.28 -10.72
N GLY A 14 -1.12 8.16 -10.31
CA GLY A 14 -0.18 9.29 -10.20
C GLY A 14 -0.33 10.13 -8.92
N SER A 15 -1.42 9.96 -8.16
CA SER A 15 -1.62 10.65 -6.88
C SER A 15 -1.02 9.87 -5.73
N ARG A 16 -0.19 10.52 -4.91
CA ARG A 16 0.46 9.89 -3.76
C ARG A 16 -0.58 9.51 -2.69
N VAL A 17 -0.60 8.24 -2.30
CA VAL A 17 -1.50 7.66 -1.29
C VAL A 17 -0.73 7.33 -0.02
N GLN A 18 -1.33 7.62 1.14
CA GLN A 18 -0.83 7.19 2.45
C GLN A 18 -1.74 6.09 3.01
N LEU A 19 -1.15 4.93 3.27
CA LEU A 19 -1.78 3.84 4.01
C LEU A 19 -1.08 3.65 5.34
N LYS A 20 -1.79 3.06 6.29
CA LYS A 20 -1.25 2.59 7.56
C LYS A 20 -1.60 1.13 7.71
N CYS A 21 -0.74 0.39 8.39
CA CYS A 21 -1.03 -0.96 8.81
C CYS A 21 -0.82 -1.08 10.31
N SER A 22 -1.83 -1.54 11.03
CA SER A 22 -1.75 -1.78 12.47
C SER A 22 -1.73 -3.28 12.75
N SER A 23 -0.72 -3.72 13.50
CA SER A 23 -0.60 -5.06 14.06
C SER A 23 -0.68 -5.02 15.58
N GLN A 24 -1.38 -5.97 16.19
CA GLN A 24 -1.52 -6.11 17.64
C GLN A 24 -1.46 -7.58 18.07
N GLY A 25 -0.91 -7.82 19.27
CA GLY A 25 -0.86 -9.14 19.90
C GLY A 25 0.44 -9.93 19.68
N SER A 26 1.50 -9.30 19.15
CA SER A 26 2.82 -9.92 19.00
C SER A 26 3.76 -9.51 20.12
N ARG A 27 4.56 -10.46 20.60
CA ARG A 27 5.72 -10.21 21.48
C ARG A 27 6.91 -11.05 20.98
N PRO A 28 8.04 -10.43 20.61
CA PRO A 28 8.28 -8.98 20.44
C PRO A 28 7.35 -8.34 19.36
N PRO A 29 7.35 -7.00 19.19
CA PRO A 29 6.60 -6.33 18.14
C PRO A 29 6.77 -7.01 16.77
N ALA A 30 5.69 -7.15 16.01
CA ALA A 30 5.71 -7.87 14.74
C ALA A 30 6.48 -7.07 13.68
N ALA A 31 7.24 -7.76 12.83
CA ALA A 31 7.80 -7.18 11.62
C ALA A 31 6.68 -7.00 10.58
N ILE A 32 6.49 -5.77 10.09
CA ILE A 32 5.48 -5.46 9.07
C ILE A 32 6.15 -5.41 7.70
N THR A 33 5.49 -5.96 6.68
CA THR A 33 5.95 -5.92 5.28
C THR A 33 4.79 -5.61 4.35
N TRP A 34 4.99 -4.65 3.45
CA TRP A 34 4.04 -4.33 2.39
C TRP A 34 4.35 -5.10 1.10
N LYS A 35 3.32 -5.68 0.48
CA LYS A 35 3.43 -6.40 -0.79
C LYS A 35 2.46 -5.86 -1.84
N LYS A 36 2.91 -5.85 -3.10
CA LYS A 36 2.13 -5.57 -4.31
C LYS A 36 2.17 -6.78 -5.23
N ALA A 37 1.01 -7.27 -5.65
CA ALA A 37 0.91 -8.40 -6.57
C ALA A 37 1.74 -9.63 -6.10
N GLY A 38 1.79 -9.87 -4.79
CA GLY A 38 2.58 -10.95 -4.18
C GLY A 38 4.08 -10.67 -3.99
N SER A 39 4.62 -9.62 -4.63
CA SER A 39 6.02 -9.20 -4.48
C SER A 39 6.16 -8.09 -3.43
N ASN A 40 7.32 -7.98 -2.79
CA ASN A 40 7.60 -6.85 -1.89
C ASN A 40 7.64 -5.53 -2.68
N PHE A 41 7.21 -4.42 -2.09
CA PHE A 41 7.41 -3.12 -2.70
C PHE A 41 8.91 -2.82 -2.83
N LYS A 42 9.30 -2.23 -3.97
CA LYS A 42 10.65 -1.69 -4.14
C LYS A 42 10.71 -0.34 -3.42
N ASN A 43 11.56 -0.24 -2.40
CA ASN A 43 11.81 0.98 -1.62
C ASN A 43 10.54 1.60 -1.00
N PRO A 44 9.81 0.89 -0.13
CA PRO A 44 8.70 1.49 0.60
C PRO A 44 9.23 2.66 1.45
N GLN A 45 8.65 3.84 1.29
CA GLN A 45 8.85 4.90 2.30
C GLN A 45 7.98 4.53 3.49
N GLU A 46 8.62 3.98 4.51
CA GLU A 46 7.95 3.48 5.70
C GLU A 46 8.43 4.13 6.99
N GLU A 47 7.48 4.36 7.89
CA GLU A 47 7.75 4.74 9.27
C GLU A 47 7.10 3.72 10.19
N VAL A 48 7.91 3.04 11.01
CA VAL A 48 7.44 2.04 11.97
C VAL A 48 7.40 2.66 13.36
N LEU A 49 6.18 2.81 13.88
CA LEU A 49 5.92 3.25 15.25
C LEU A 49 5.65 2.02 16.11
N THR A 50 6.47 1.81 17.13
CA THR A 50 6.28 0.77 18.14
C THR A 50 5.92 1.44 19.47
N GLY A 51 4.72 1.16 19.98
CA GLY A 51 4.24 1.78 21.21
C GLY A 51 3.10 0.98 21.82
N GLY A 52 3.22 0.65 23.11
CA GLY A 52 2.23 -0.13 23.84
C GLY A 52 2.08 -1.56 23.32
N ASN A 53 0.86 -1.96 22.94
CA ASN A 53 0.50 -3.30 22.48
C ASN A 53 0.43 -3.43 20.94
N ALA A 54 0.84 -2.40 20.19
CA ALA A 54 0.68 -2.32 18.75
C ALA A 54 1.98 -1.94 18.02
N THR A 55 2.08 -2.40 16.77
CA THR A 55 3.06 -1.96 15.77
C THR A 55 2.30 -1.30 14.64
N VAL A 56 2.69 -0.10 14.25
CA VAL A 56 2.06 0.63 13.14
C VAL A 56 3.10 0.96 12.10
N SER A 57 2.87 0.53 10.85
CA SER A 57 3.66 0.94 9.69
C SER A 57 2.87 1.96 8.88
N VAL A 58 3.45 3.13 8.62
CA VAL A 58 2.92 4.13 7.67
C VAL A 58 3.61 3.92 6.34
N PHE A 59 2.86 3.78 5.25
CA PHE A 59 3.37 3.46 3.92
C PHE A 59 2.85 4.45 2.89
N PHE A 60 3.77 4.99 2.09
CA PHE A 60 3.43 5.86 0.97
C PHE A 60 3.71 5.18 -0.36
N PHE A 61 2.77 5.27 -1.29
CA PHE A 61 2.94 4.81 -2.66
C PHE A 61 2.18 5.67 -3.65
N THR A 62 2.57 5.62 -4.91
CA THR A 62 1.88 6.29 -6.01
C THR A 62 1.34 5.20 -6.93
N PRO A 63 0.01 4.97 -6.98
CA PRO A 63 -0.58 3.94 -7.83
C PRO A 63 -0.36 4.26 -9.32
N THR A 64 -0.15 3.22 -10.12
CA THR A 64 -0.17 3.31 -11.59
C THR A 64 -1.40 2.60 -12.16
N PRO A 65 -1.81 2.87 -13.42
CA PRO A 65 -2.95 2.19 -14.03
C PRO A 65 -2.79 0.66 -14.05
N GLU A 66 -1.57 0.16 -14.17
CA GLU A 66 -1.24 -1.27 -14.16
C GLU A 66 -1.49 -1.93 -12.79
N ASP A 67 -1.57 -1.13 -11.72
CA ASP A 67 -1.88 -1.63 -10.38
C ASP A 67 -3.37 -1.97 -10.22
N HIS A 68 -4.25 -1.57 -11.16
CA HIS A 68 -5.66 -1.90 -11.11
C HIS A 68 -5.88 -3.42 -11.07
N GLY A 69 -6.76 -3.87 -10.16
CA GLY A 69 -7.08 -5.28 -9.97
C GLY A 69 -6.03 -6.09 -9.21
N HIS A 70 -4.81 -5.57 -9.01
CA HIS A 70 -3.79 -6.19 -8.17
C HIS A 70 -4.09 -5.98 -6.68
N TYR A 71 -3.51 -6.84 -5.83
CA TYR A 71 -3.64 -6.71 -4.40
C TYR A 71 -2.49 -5.90 -3.81
N ILE A 72 -2.82 -5.00 -2.89
CA ILE A 72 -1.92 -4.47 -1.88
C ILE A 72 -2.16 -5.26 -0.59
N ALA A 73 -1.08 -5.72 0.04
CA ALA A 73 -1.14 -6.50 1.26
C ALA A 73 -0.21 -5.92 2.32
N CYS A 74 -0.68 -5.91 3.57
CA CYS A 74 0.17 -5.74 4.73
C CYS A 74 0.29 -7.08 5.45
N ARG A 75 1.51 -7.58 5.58
CA ARG A 75 1.86 -8.81 6.31
C ARG A 75 2.53 -8.44 7.63
N ALA A 76 2.17 -9.11 8.71
CA ALA A 76 2.81 -8.97 10.01
C ALA A 76 3.29 -10.34 10.50
N GLU A 77 4.57 -10.44 10.89
CA GLU A 77 5.20 -11.70 11.31
C GLU A 77 5.91 -11.52 12.66
N ASN A 78 5.79 -12.49 13.57
CA ASN A 78 6.54 -12.49 14.82
C ASN A 78 7.97 -12.97 14.52
N PRO A 79 9.02 -12.18 14.80
CA PRO A 79 10.38 -12.55 14.44
C PRO A 79 10.91 -13.78 15.20
N LEU A 80 10.26 -14.22 16.28
CA LEU A 80 10.64 -15.42 17.04
C LEU A 80 9.87 -16.67 16.63
N ILE A 81 8.83 -16.55 15.79
CA ILE A 81 7.98 -17.68 15.38
C ILE A 81 7.90 -17.69 13.85
N PRO A 82 8.81 -18.41 13.17
CA PRO A 82 8.80 -18.49 11.71
C PRO A 82 7.46 -18.97 11.17
N GLY A 83 6.93 -18.28 10.15
CA GLY A 83 5.64 -18.65 9.53
C GLY A 83 4.41 -18.30 10.37
N SER A 84 4.54 -17.48 11.41
CA SER A 84 3.41 -16.96 12.18
C SER A 84 2.69 -15.80 11.49
N ASP A 85 2.91 -15.60 10.20
CA ASP A 85 2.47 -14.41 9.53
C ASP A 85 0.97 -14.36 9.33
N ILE A 86 0.43 -13.16 9.51
CA ILE A 86 -0.96 -12.83 9.20
C ILE A 86 -0.97 -11.64 8.27
N GLU A 87 -1.97 -11.55 7.41
CA GLU A 87 -2.06 -10.49 6.41
C GLU A 87 -3.47 -9.93 6.27
N ASP A 88 -3.54 -8.63 5.94
CA ASP A 88 -4.75 -7.95 5.45
C ASP A 88 -4.46 -7.46 4.02
N LYS A 89 -5.47 -7.53 3.13
CA LYS A 89 -5.32 -7.27 1.70
C LYS A 89 -6.48 -6.48 1.13
N TRP A 90 -6.15 -5.49 0.31
CA TRP A 90 -7.12 -4.76 -0.51
C TRP A 90 -6.87 -5.03 -1.99
N LYS A 91 -7.91 -5.37 -2.75
CA LYS A 91 -7.85 -5.39 -4.23
C LYS A 91 -7.93 -3.95 -4.70
N MET A 92 -6.94 -3.45 -5.44
CA MET A 92 -6.86 -2.05 -5.83
C MET A 92 -7.81 -1.72 -6.97
N GLU A 93 -8.67 -0.73 -6.77
CA GLU A 93 -9.41 -0.05 -7.83
C GLU A 93 -8.68 1.26 -8.13
N VAL A 94 -8.07 1.37 -9.31
CA VAL A 94 -7.29 2.54 -9.73
C VAL A 94 -7.95 3.19 -10.95
N HIS A 95 -8.15 4.50 -10.90
CA HIS A 95 -8.70 5.32 -11.98
C HIS A 95 -7.69 6.36 -12.46
N CYS A 96 -7.70 6.66 -13.76
CA CYS A 96 -6.90 7.73 -14.34
C CYS A 96 -7.66 9.05 -14.27
N GLU A 97 -7.02 10.11 -13.76
CA GLU A 97 -7.53 11.47 -13.95
C GLU A 97 -7.12 11.94 -15.35
N TYR A 98 -8.06 11.91 -16.30
CA TYR A 98 -7.85 12.50 -17.62
C TYR A 98 -7.81 14.02 -17.47
N ASN A 99 -6.60 14.59 -17.42
CA ASN A 99 -6.42 16.02 -17.59
C ASN A 99 -6.63 16.38 -19.07
N ASN A 100 -7.61 17.23 -19.36
CA ASN A 100 -7.89 17.75 -20.72
C ASN A 100 -6.66 18.37 -21.41
N ILE A 101 -5.64 18.75 -20.63
CA ILE A 101 -4.37 19.30 -21.11
C ILE A 101 -3.59 18.26 -21.93
N SER A 102 -3.56 16.99 -21.51
CA SER A 102 -2.88 15.91 -22.26
C SER A 102 -3.56 15.64 -23.60
N PHE A 103 -4.88 15.82 -23.68
CA PHE A 103 -5.66 15.71 -24.91
C PHE A 103 -5.33 16.85 -25.89
N LEU A 104 -5.15 18.06 -25.37
CA LEU A 104 -4.68 19.20 -26.18
C LEU A 104 -3.26 18.95 -26.70
N PHE A 105 -2.32 18.49 -25.87
CA PHE A 105 -0.98 18.14 -26.33
C PHE A 105 -0.97 17.04 -27.39
N TYR A 106 -1.74 15.96 -27.21
CA TYR A 106 -1.90 14.91 -28.24
C TYR A 106 -2.48 15.47 -29.54
N SER A 107 -3.50 16.33 -29.46
CA SER A 107 -4.10 16.95 -30.65
C SER A 107 -3.17 17.93 -31.38
N THR A 108 -2.19 18.50 -30.67
CA THR A 108 -1.25 19.47 -31.26
C THR A 108 -0.04 18.75 -31.88
N LEU A 109 0.31 17.55 -31.38
CA LEU A 109 1.40 16.72 -31.91
C LEU A 109 1.01 15.92 -33.18
N VAL A 110 -0.29 15.73 -33.44
CA VAL A 110 -0.81 15.03 -34.63
C VAL A 110 -1.39 16.03 -35.66
N LYS A 111 -0.88 17.27 -35.67
CA LYS A 111 -1.11 18.26 -36.74
C LYS A 111 0.17 18.55 -37.48
#